data_AF-A0A973CLP4-F1
#
_entry.id   AF-A0A973CLP4-F1
#
_cell.length_a   1.000
_cell.length_b   1.000
_cell.length_c   1.000
_cell.angle_alpha   90.00
_cell.angle_beta   90.00
_cell.angle_gamma   90.00
#
_symmetry.space_group_name_H-M   'P 1'
#
loop_
_entity.id
_entity.type
_entity.pdbx_description
1 polymer ?
#
loop_
_entity_poly.entity_id
_entity_poly.type
_entity_poly.pdbx_seq_one_letter_code
_entity_poly.pdbx_strand_id
1 'polypeptide(L)'
;MAETLQSVIQKAEKRKLAANADWLSLLHYDGSKSVVDDPKFFLSTQGKKNAHAELLATIKAFATGDASNAKHAINRFPARLAWLLDEIPEAKTLFKATESAEFKKIWTTLKPQKIKLIFPSQYMNNPASLFGHTLLNIEGWRNEKLLAYSLNYSAITTETNGLVFAFKGVIGSYKGFYSIDPYYQKVQQYSDISMRDVWEYDLNLNAVEIQRLLMHIWEVQSIYSYYYFFDENCSYNLLFALDVARPGLNLIAKFKKPWVLPVDTIKSIKNSGLIESMAFRPSRAAKIKSISSTMTIREKQLAIDLAVAKKLRSNFSLVAGLEKALQIRIYDLTSELVAINLQEGRISKGDYRKVYLGTLSRRAKLGRTDEYQIPTPVDPVKGHDSLRLSVGGGTYDKENFIHLGIRGIYHSLDDPWPGYAKGSSIEAVKLDFYYFPDKGDVELRKLELVKISSLSPRDDFFKPKSWRADLGVESLLPDSDDDFHLSPYFYFSGGYTAGLSNNVVLLYILAGGKANFSGHFDDKHILYSTLESGFLYYHSPTISSQLNVQQGWGISGQENSFNESEFKFNWHVHKEVNLNSFFRHHENFDKSWNEYGLSFSLFF
;
A
#
# COMPACT_ATOMS: atom_id res chain seq x y z
N MET A 1 -28.64 -12.81 -44.70
CA MET A 1 -28.07 -14.17 -44.76
C MET A 1 -27.47 -14.48 -43.41
N ALA A 2 -27.65 -15.69 -42.88
CA ALA A 2 -27.01 -16.08 -41.62
C ALA A 2 -25.48 -16.12 -41.83
N GLU A 3 -24.72 -15.50 -40.92
CA GLU A 3 -23.26 -15.53 -40.97
C GLU A 3 -22.76 -16.96 -40.76
N THR A 4 -21.73 -17.37 -41.50
CA THR A 4 -21.04 -18.64 -41.27
C THR A 4 -19.89 -18.44 -40.29
N LEU A 5 -19.47 -19.52 -39.61
CA LEU A 5 -18.30 -19.49 -38.74
C LEU A 5 -17.06 -18.94 -39.45
N GLN A 6 -16.84 -19.36 -40.70
CA GLN A 6 -15.71 -18.90 -41.51
C GLN A 6 -15.79 -17.40 -41.83
N SER A 7 -16.98 -16.87 -42.11
CA SER A 7 -17.20 -15.46 -42.39
C SER A 7 -16.86 -14.58 -41.17
N VAL A 8 -17.32 -14.96 -39.98
CA VAL A 8 -17.01 -14.23 -38.74
C VAL A 8 -15.51 -14.26 -38.43
N ILE A 9 -14.85 -15.41 -38.63
CA ILE A 9 -13.39 -15.53 -38.47
C ILE A 9 -12.65 -14.60 -39.44
N GLN A 10 -13.00 -14.61 -40.73
CA GLN A 10 -12.37 -13.73 -41.72
C GLN A 10 -12.57 -12.24 -41.40
N LYS A 11 -13.75 -11.86 -40.90
CA LYS A 11 -14.01 -10.48 -40.43
C LYS A 11 -13.11 -10.13 -39.24
N ALA A 12 -12.99 -11.03 -38.26
CA ALA A 12 -12.13 -10.83 -37.09
C ALA A 12 -10.65 -10.66 -37.48
N GLU A 13 -10.16 -11.49 -38.41
CA GLU A 13 -8.80 -11.40 -38.95
C GLU A 13 -8.58 -10.10 -39.73
N LYS A 14 -9.50 -9.74 -40.63
CA LYS A 14 -9.42 -8.50 -41.42
C LYS A 14 -9.37 -7.25 -40.54
N ARG A 15 -10.11 -7.26 -39.43
CA ARG A 15 -10.12 -6.18 -38.43
C ARG A 15 -8.96 -6.26 -37.43
N LYS A 16 -8.11 -7.29 -37.52
CA LYS A 16 -6.99 -7.53 -36.60
C LYS A 16 -7.41 -7.61 -35.13
N LEU A 17 -8.59 -8.17 -34.87
CA LEU A 17 -9.19 -8.22 -33.53
C LEU A 17 -8.31 -8.94 -32.50
N ALA A 18 -7.47 -9.89 -32.92
CA ALA A 18 -6.54 -10.58 -32.04
C ALA A 18 -5.46 -9.66 -31.43
N ALA A 19 -5.17 -8.52 -32.06
CA ALA A 19 -4.21 -7.51 -31.60
C ALA A 19 -4.92 -6.26 -31.03
N ASN A 20 -6.24 -6.26 -30.95
CA ASN A 20 -7.02 -5.15 -30.38
C ASN A 20 -6.73 -5.04 -28.87
N ALA A 21 -6.51 -3.83 -28.37
CA ALA A 21 -6.16 -3.58 -26.97
C ALA A 21 -7.24 -4.05 -25.98
N ASP A 22 -8.52 -3.96 -26.34
CA ASP A 22 -9.64 -4.40 -25.50
C ASP A 22 -9.68 -5.93 -25.41
N TRP A 23 -9.39 -6.62 -26.53
CA TRP A 23 -9.25 -8.07 -26.53
C TRP A 23 -8.09 -8.53 -25.64
N LEU A 24 -6.94 -7.85 -25.76
CA LEU A 24 -5.78 -8.14 -24.93
C LEU A 24 -6.08 -7.88 -23.45
N SER A 25 -6.84 -6.83 -23.13
CA SER A 25 -7.29 -6.52 -21.76
C SER A 25 -8.23 -7.59 -21.20
N LEU A 26 -9.19 -8.08 -22.02
CA LEU A 26 -10.07 -9.20 -21.66
C LEU A 26 -9.28 -10.48 -21.38
N LEU A 27 -8.15 -10.68 -22.04
CA LEU A 27 -7.27 -11.83 -21.81
C LEU A 27 -6.20 -11.57 -20.74
N HIS A 28 -6.17 -10.39 -20.11
CA HIS A 28 -5.13 -9.97 -19.17
C HIS A 28 -3.72 -10.07 -19.77
N TYR A 29 -3.56 -9.68 -21.03
CA TYR A 29 -2.26 -9.67 -21.69
C TYR A 29 -1.45 -8.46 -21.26
N ASP A 30 -0.20 -8.74 -20.88
CA ASP A 30 0.85 -7.74 -20.73
C ASP A 30 2.04 -8.15 -21.61
N GLY A 31 2.40 -7.28 -22.54
CA GLY A 31 3.30 -7.63 -23.64
C GLY A 31 2.76 -8.78 -24.49
N SER A 32 3.50 -9.89 -24.54
CA SER A 32 3.22 -11.01 -25.45
C SER A 32 2.49 -12.19 -24.83
N LYS A 33 2.13 -12.12 -23.54
CA LYS A 33 1.47 -13.22 -22.81
C LYS A 33 0.44 -12.70 -21.81
N SER A 34 -0.52 -13.54 -21.47
CA SER A 34 -1.42 -13.29 -20.34
C SER A 34 -0.70 -13.51 -19.00
N VAL A 35 -1.01 -12.65 -18.03
CA VAL A 35 -0.62 -12.81 -16.62
C VAL A 35 -1.51 -13.83 -15.89
N VAL A 36 -2.58 -14.32 -16.51
CA VAL A 36 -3.42 -15.36 -15.91
C VAL A 36 -2.73 -16.72 -16.00
N ASP A 37 -2.66 -17.42 -14.86
CA ASP A 37 -1.96 -18.70 -14.75
C ASP A 37 -2.88 -19.91 -14.79
N ASP A 38 -4.15 -19.79 -14.42
CA ASP A 38 -5.08 -20.91 -14.48
C ASP A 38 -5.38 -21.30 -15.95
N PRO A 39 -4.99 -22.52 -16.40
CA PRO A 39 -5.27 -22.98 -17.75
C PRO A 39 -6.76 -23.01 -18.07
N LYS A 40 -7.63 -23.11 -17.06
CA LYS A 40 -9.07 -23.11 -17.26
C LYS A 40 -9.52 -21.83 -17.95
N PHE A 41 -8.89 -20.68 -17.71
CA PHE A 41 -9.30 -19.38 -18.25
C PHE A 41 -9.32 -19.32 -19.79
N PHE A 42 -8.46 -20.10 -20.44
CA PHE A 42 -8.33 -20.11 -21.89
C PHE A 42 -9.18 -21.23 -22.51
N LEU A 43 -9.83 -20.93 -23.63
CA LEU A 43 -10.52 -21.90 -24.47
C LEU A 43 -9.53 -22.63 -25.39
N SER A 44 -8.43 -21.97 -25.76
CA SER A 44 -7.30 -22.55 -26.48
C SER A 44 -6.19 -22.97 -25.52
N THR A 45 -5.59 -24.14 -25.75
CA THR A 45 -4.40 -24.56 -25.01
C THR A 45 -3.18 -23.64 -25.22
N GLN A 46 -3.19 -22.84 -26.30
CA GLN A 46 -2.17 -21.83 -26.58
C GLN A 46 -2.61 -20.42 -26.16
N GLY A 47 -3.82 -20.26 -25.59
CA GLY A 47 -4.45 -18.96 -25.37
C GLY A 47 -3.70 -18.04 -24.43
N LYS A 48 -2.83 -18.57 -23.56
CA LYS A 48 -1.94 -17.77 -22.70
C LYS A 48 -0.87 -17.00 -23.48
N LYS A 49 -0.39 -17.53 -24.60
CA LYS A 49 0.71 -16.95 -25.39
C LYS A 49 0.30 -16.57 -26.82
N ASN A 50 -0.93 -16.88 -27.22
CA ASN A 50 -1.45 -16.63 -28.54
C ASN A 50 -2.90 -16.14 -28.48
N ALA A 51 -3.06 -14.82 -28.41
CA ALA A 51 -4.36 -14.15 -28.36
C ALA A 51 -5.21 -14.43 -29.61
N HIS A 52 -4.58 -14.68 -30.76
CA HIS A 52 -5.26 -15.06 -32.00
C HIS A 52 -5.90 -16.46 -31.89
N ALA A 53 -5.14 -17.45 -31.41
CA ALA A 53 -5.67 -18.80 -31.18
C ALA A 53 -6.82 -18.80 -30.17
N GLU A 54 -6.73 -17.97 -29.13
CA GLU A 54 -7.81 -17.80 -28.15
C GLU A 54 -9.06 -17.15 -28.76
N LEU A 55 -8.90 -16.16 -29.63
CA LEU A 55 -10.01 -15.50 -30.32
C LEU A 55 -10.76 -16.49 -31.21
N LEU A 56 -10.05 -17.27 -32.02
CA LEU A 56 -10.65 -18.30 -32.87
C LEU A 56 -11.39 -19.37 -32.06
N ALA A 57 -10.79 -19.81 -30.94
CA ALA A 57 -11.43 -20.76 -30.03
C ALA A 57 -12.70 -20.18 -29.39
N THR A 58 -12.68 -18.88 -29.04
CA THR A 58 -13.82 -18.14 -28.48
C THR A 58 -14.97 -18.07 -29.47
N ILE A 59 -14.72 -17.64 -30.72
CA ILE A 59 -15.74 -17.56 -31.79
C ILE A 59 -16.40 -18.93 -31.99
N LYS A 60 -15.58 -20.00 -32.09
CA LYS A 60 -16.09 -21.37 -32.27
C LYS A 60 -16.95 -21.80 -31.08
N ALA A 61 -16.49 -21.57 -29.86
CA ALA A 61 -17.18 -21.99 -28.65
C ALA A 61 -18.53 -21.28 -28.44
N PHE A 62 -18.68 -20.02 -28.91
CA PHE A 62 -19.97 -19.31 -28.85
C PHE A 62 -20.99 -19.81 -29.90
N ALA A 63 -20.51 -20.38 -31.01
CA ALA A 63 -21.35 -20.92 -32.08
C ALA A 63 -21.79 -22.38 -31.85
N THR A 64 -21.20 -23.10 -30.88
CA THR A 64 -21.42 -24.55 -30.68
C THR A 64 -21.88 -24.88 -29.27
N GLY A 65 -22.78 -25.87 -29.15
CA GLY A 65 -23.31 -26.33 -27.86
C GLY A 65 -24.71 -25.80 -27.57
N ASP A 66 -25.18 -26.05 -26.34
CA ASP A 66 -26.47 -25.60 -25.83
C ASP A 66 -26.29 -24.36 -24.94
N ALA A 67 -26.81 -23.21 -25.39
CA ALA A 67 -26.75 -21.93 -24.70
C ALA A 67 -27.46 -21.92 -23.33
N SER A 68 -28.41 -22.83 -23.09
CA SER A 68 -29.12 -22.92 -21.81
C SER A 68 -28.27 -23.54 -20.70
N ASN A 69 -27.19 -24.24 -21.06
CA ASN A 69 -26.28 -24.83 -20.10
C ASN A 69 -25.41 -23.74 -19.44
N ALA A 70 -25.40 -23.69 -18.10
CA ALA A 70 -24.57 -22.76 -17.34
C ALA A 70 -23.06 -22.88 -17.64
N LYS A 71 -22.60 -24.05 -18.12
CA LYS A 71 -21.20 -24.29 -18.53
C LYS A 71 -20.90 -23.87 -19.96
N HIS A 72 -21.90 -23.46 -20.75
CA HIS A 72 -21.68 -22.98 -22.11
C HIS A 72 -20.75 -21.76 -22.12
N ALA A 73 -19.92 -21.63 -23.15
CA ALA A 73 -18.90 -20.58 -23.22
C ALA A 73 -19.50 -19.17 -23.11
N ILE A 74 -20.68 -18.91 -23.69
CA ILE A 74 -21.37 -17.61 -23.57
C ILE A 74 -21.75 -17.25 -22.12
N ASN A 75 -22.07 -18.24 -21.28
CA ASN A 75 -22.43 -18.02 -19.88
C ASN A 75 -21.19 -17.90 -18.99
N ARG A 76 -20.08 -18.49 -19.45
CA ARG A 76 -18.79 -18.38 -18.81
C ARG A 76 -18.07 -17.08 -19.15
N PHE A 77 -18.21 -16.60 -20.39
CA PHE A 77 -17.50 -15.43 -20.93
C PHE A 77 -18.45 -14.36 -21.50
N PRO A 78 -19.35 -13.77 -20.66
CA PRO A 78 -20.27 -12.74 -21.10
C PRO A 78 -19.58 -11.45 -21.58
N ALA A 79 -18.41 -11.07 -21.04
CA ALA A 79 -17.69 -9.87 -21.47
C ALA A 79 -17.07 -10.08 -22.86
N ARG A 80 -16.44 -11.24 -23.10
CA ARG A 80 -15.92 -11.59 -24.43
C ARG A 80 -17.02 -11.67 -25.48
N LEU A 81 -18.19 -12.21 -25.10
CA LEU A 81 -19.36 -12.24 -25.98
C LEU A 81 -19.82 -10.82 -26.34
N ALA A 82 -20.04 -9.97 -25.32
CA ALA A 82 -20.49 -8.61 -25.53
C ALA A 82 -19.52 -7.82 -26.41
N TRP A 83 -18.22 -7.88 -26.12
CA TRP A 83 -17.18 -7.22 -26.92
C TRP A 83 -17.17 -7.70 -28.37
N LEU A 84 -17.24 -9.01 -28.61
CA LEU A 84 -17.23 -9.55 -29.96
C LEU A 84 -18.49 -9.17 -30.77
N LEU A 85 -19.64 -9.02 -30.10
CA LEU A 85 -20.87 -8.53 -30.73
C LEU A 85 -20.86 -7.02 -30.98
N ASP A 86 -20.10 -6.25 -30.20
CA ASP A 86 -19.84 -4.83 -30.47
C ASP A 86 -18.93 -4.68 -31.71
N GLU A 87 -17.87 -5.49 -31.80
CA GLU A 87 -16.94 -5.49 -32.94
C GLU A 87 -17.56 -6.09 -34.22
N ILE A 88 -18.31 -7.18 -34.12
CA ILE A 88 -18.93 -7.87 -35.26
C ILE A 88 -20.43 -8.10 -34.98
N PRO A 89 -21.27 -7.06 -35.11
CA PRO A 89 -22.71 -7.17 -34.86
C PRO A 89 -23.43 -8.25 -35.67
N GLU A 90 -22.93 -8.60 -36.84
CA GLU A 90 -23.51 -9.63 -37.71
C GLU A 90 -23.36 -11.05 -37.13
N ALA A 91 -22.38 -11.25 -36.24
CA ALA A 91 -22.14 -12.53 -35.56
C ALA A 91 -23.32 -12.95 -34.65
N LYS A 92 -24.25 -12.04 -34.34
CA LYS A 92 -25.51 -12.34 -33.65
C LYS A 92 -26.31 -13.46 -34.32
N THR A 93 -26.24 -13.58 -35.64
CA THR A 93 -26.95 -14.64 -36.39
C THR A 93 -26.27 -16.01 -36.31
N LEU A 94 -24.99 -16.04 -35.95
CA LEU A 94 -24.18 -17.25 -35.82
C LEU A 94 -24.22 -17.81 -34.39
N PHE A 95 -24.15 -16.95 -33.37
CA PHE A 95 -24.03 -17.40 -31.98
C PHE A 95 -25.32 -17.98 -31.42
N LYS A 96 -25.18 -18.95 -30.51
CA LYS A 96 -26.32 -19.65 -29.90
C LYS A 96 -27.19 -18.75 -29.02
N ALA A 97 -26.58 -17.76 -28.37
CA ALA A 97 -27.28 -16.64 -27.76
C ALA A 97 -26.42 -15.38 -27.81
N THR A 98 -27.07 -14.23 -27.66
CA THR A 98 -26.45 -12.91 -27.68
C THR A 98 -26.30 -12.28 -26.29
N GLU A 99 -26.80 -12.97 -25.25
CA GLU A 99 -26.67 -12.58 -23.85
C GLU A 99 -26.49 -13.83 -22.97
N SER A 100 -25.83 -13.66 -21.82
CA SER A 100 -25.78 -14.70 -20.77
C SER A 100 -26.98 -14.57 -19.84
N ALA A 101 -27.78 -15.62 -19.74
CA ALA A 101 -28.92 -15.67 -18.80
C ALA A 101 -28.47 -15.62 -17.34
N GLU A 102 -27.37 -16.31 -17.01
CA GLU A 102 -26.78 -16.34 -15.66
C GLU A 102 -26.32 -14.96 -15.22
N PHE A 103 -25.54 -14.26 -16.07
CA PHE A 103 -25.09 -12.90 -15.75
C PHE A 103 -26.26 -11.91 -15.66
N LYS A 104 -27.25 -12.01 -16.56
CA LYS A 104 -28.45 -11.15 -16.55
C LYS A 104 -29.22 -11.25 -15.24
N LYS A 105 -29.32 -12.45 -14.65
CA LYS A 105 -29.93 -12.65 -13.33
C LYS A 105 -29.18 -11.90 -12.23
N ILE A 106 -27.85 -11.91 -12.26
CA ILE A 106 -27.02 -11.20 -11.28
C ILE A 106 -27.14 -9.69 -11.46
N TRP A 107 -27.03 -9.20 -12.70
CA TRP A 107 -27.15 -7.79 -13.03
C TRP A 107 -28.50 -7.20 -12.55
N THR A 108 -29.59 -7.91 -12.83
CA THR A 108 -30.95 -7.49 -12.41
C THR A 108 -31.17 -7.55 -10.90
N THR A 109 -30.42 -8.40 -10.19
CA THR A 109 -30.47 -8.52 -8.72
C THR A 109 -29.67 -7.42 -8.04
N LEU A 110 -28.43 -7.18 -8.47
CA LEU A 110 -27.52 -6.21 -7.86
C LEU A 110 -27.89 -4.76 -8.21
N LYS A 111 -28.40 -4.51 -9.43
CA LYS A 111 -28.64 -3.17 -10.00
C LYS A 111 -27.54 -2.17 -9.65
N PRO A 112 -26.29 -2.42 -10.06
CA PRO A 112 -25.14 -1.56 -9.76
C PRO A 112 -25.33 -0.18 -10.39
N GLN A 113 -24.93 0.86 -9.66
CA GLN A 113 -25.08 2.25 -10.07
C GLN A 113 -23.76 3.02 -10.01
N LYS A 114 -22.86 2.65 -9.09
CA LYS A 114 -21.61 3.38 -8.88
C LYS A 114 -20.47 2.43 -8.53
N ILE A 115 -19.27 2.76 -9.01
CA ILE A 115 -18.04 2.11 -8.60
C ILE A 115 -17.16 3.12 -7.87
N LYS A 116 -16.60 2.71 -6.73
CA LYS A 116 -15.60 3.49 -6.01
C LYS A 116 -14.30 2.73 -5.90
N LEU A 117 -13.19 3.42 -6.10
CA LEU A 117 -11.87 2.91 -5.74
C LEU A 117 -11.58 3.24 -4.28
N ILE A 118 -11.31 2.23 -3.48
CA ILE A 118 -11.04 2.38 -2.05
C ILE A 118 -9.56 2.08 -1.81
N PHE A 119 -8.91 2.94 -1.02
CA PHE A 119 -7.51 2.81 -0.64
C PHE A 119 -7.34 2.97 0.87
N PRO A 120 -7.22 1.86 1.61
CA PRO A 120 -6.74 1.90 2.98
C PRO A 120 -5.25 2.26 3.03
N SER A 121 -4.90 3.33 3.76
CA SER A 121 -3.54 3.87 3.90
C SER A 121 -2.56 2.85 4.46
N GLN A 122 -1.24 3.04 4.35
CA GLN A 122 -0.24 2.04 4.78
C GLN A 122 -0.37 1.63 6.26
N TYR A 123 0.06 0.40 6.59
CA TYR A 123 0.19 -0.04 7.98
C TYR A 123 1.55 -0.70 8.24
N MET A 124 2.46 0.08 8.81
CA MET A 124 3.86 -0.30 8.97
C MET A 124 4.07 -1.49 9.91
N ASN A 125 3.21 -1.70 10.89
CA ASN A 125 3.35 -2.81 11.84
C ASN A 125 2.75 -4.14 11.32
N ASN A 126 2.39 -4.20 10.03
CA ASN A 126 1.95 -5.43 9.37
C ASN A 126 2.59 -5.56 7.98
N PRO A 127 3.53 -6.51 7.77
CA PRO A 127 4.20 -6.74 6.49
C PRO A 127 3.24 -6.87 5.30
N ALA A 128 2.09 -7.53 5.48
CA ALA A 128 1.09 -7.75 4.42
C ALA A 128 0.37 -6.46 3.97
N SER A 129 0.65 -5.32 4.60
CA SER A 129 -0.06 -4.04 4.40
C SER A 129 0.87 -2.83 4.36
N LEU A 130 2.18 -3.06 4.23
CA LEU A 130 3.21 -2.01 4.21
C LEU A 130 2.97 -0.97 3.12
N PHE A 131 2.53 -1.39 1.92
CA PHE A 131 2.33 -0.51 0.77
C PHE A 131 0.89 0.01 0.61
N GLY A 132 -0.02 -0.35 1.53
CA GLY A 132 -1.44 -0.19 1.29
C GLY A 132 -2.01 -1.30 0.40
N HIS A 133 -3.28 -1.19 0.02
CA HIS A 133 -3.89 -2.01 -1.02
C HIS A 133 -5.10 -1.25 -1.60
N THR A 134 -5.54 -1.63 -2.79
CA THR A 134 -6.74 -1.07 -3.41
C THR A 134 -7.82 -2.11 -3.58
N LEU A 135 -9.08 -1.67 -3.53
CA LEU A 135 -10.26 -2.48 -3.82
C LEU A 135 -11.33 -1.64 -4.51
N LEU A 136 -12.27 -2.29 -5.20
CA LEU A 136 -13.39 -1.61 -5.85
C LEU A 136 -14.69 -1.90 -5.10
N ASN A 137 -15.39 -0.85 -4.67
CA ASN A 137 -16.74 -0.97 -4.15
C ASN A 137 -17.76 -0.86 -5.28
N ILE A 138 -18.73 -1.76 -5.25
CA ILE A 138 -19.87 -1.83 -6.15
C ILE A 138 -21.10 -1.42 -5.34
N GLU A 139 -21.57 -0.20 -5.59
CA GLU A 139 -22.79 0.33 -4.98
C GLU A 139 -23.97 0.13 -5.93
N GLY A 140 -25.09 -0.33 -5.38
CA GLY A 140 -26.37 -0.43 -6.08
C GLY A 140 -27.49 0.20 -5.27
N TRP A 141 -28.69 0.28 -5.84
CA TRP A 141 -29.78 1.08 -5.27
C TRP A 141 -30.18 0.76 -3.81
N ARG A 142 -29.98 -0.49 -3.36
CA ARG A 142 -30.29 -0.96 -1.99
C ARG A 142 -29.06 -1.18 -1.11
N ASN A 143 -27.88 -1.16 -1.72
CA ASN A 143 -26.63 -1.63 -1.13
C ASN A 143 -25.57 -0.55 -1.34
N GLU A 144 -25.80 0.63 -0.76
CA GLU A 144 -24.90 1.77 -0.81
C GLU A 144 -24.02 1.85 0.44
N LYS A 145 -22.89 2.56 0.34
CA LYS A 145 -21.99 2.82 1.48
C LYS A 145 -21.58 1.50 2.13
N LEU A 146 -21.82 1.33 3.43
CA LEU A 146 -21.43 0.13 4.20
C LEU A 146 -22.10 -1.17 3.70
N LEU A 147 -23.25 -1.08 3.02
CA LEU A 147 -23.95 -2.24 2.49
C LEU A 147 -23.47 -2.64 1.08
N ALA A 148 -22.55 -1.88 0.49
CA ALA A 148 -21.94 -2.18 -0.80
C ALA A 148 -21.18 -3.51 -0.79
N TYR A 149 -20.86 -4.00 -1.99
CA TYR A 149 -19.96 -5.13 -2.16
C TYR A 149 -18.56 -4.64 -2.53
N SER A 150 -17.53 -5.29 -2.02
CA SER A 150 -16.12 -4.98 -2.29
C SER A 150 -15.49 -6.09 -3.11
N LEU A 151 -15.10 -5.73 -4.32
CA LEU A 151 -14.23 -6.53 -5.17
C LEU A 151 -12.77 -6.31 -4.76
N ASN A 152 -12.12 -7.38 -4.31
CA ASN A 152 -10.71 -7.40 -3.94
C ASN A 152 -9.97 -8.40 -4.82
N TYR A 153 -8.65 -8.25 -4.92
CA TYR A 153 -7.76 -9.30 -5.41
C TYR A 153 -6.72 -9.61 -4.33
N SER A 154 -6.64 -10.86 -3.88
CA SER A 154 -5.79 -11.22 -2.73
C SER A 154 -5.19 -12.60 -2.86
N ALA A 155 -3.97 -12.76 -2.32
CA ALA A 155 -3.33 -14.05 -2.12
C ALA A 155 -4.12 -14.89 -1.09
N ILE A 156 -4.39 -16.15 -1.43
CA ILE A 156 -4.91 -17.14 -0.47
C ILE A 156 -3.74 -17.94 0.09
N THR A 157 -3.61 -17.95 1.42
CA THR A 157 -2.55 -18.67 2.12
C THR A 157 -3.03 -19.21 3.47
N THR A 158 -2.48 -20.35 3.88
CA THR A 158 -2.61 -20.89 5.25
C THR A 158 -1.34 -20.64 6.08
N GLU A 159 -0.38 -19.88 5.54
CA GLU A 159 0.91 -19.58 6.18
C GLU A 159 0.71 -18.62 7.36
N THR A 160 1.12 -19.05 8.55
CA THR A 160 1.01 -18.26 9.79
C THR A 160 2.32 -17.59 10.17
N ASN A 161 3.44 -18.01 9.59
CA ASN A 161 4.74 -17.41 9.84
C ASN A 161 4.94 -16.16 8.97
N GLY A 162 5.02 -14.99 9.61
CA GLY A 162 5.13 -13.69 8.92
C GLY A 162 6.39 -13.52 8.05
N LEU A 163 7.52 -14.13 8.42
CA LEU A 163 8.76 -14.06 7.63
C LEU A 163 8.69 -14.95 6.39
N VAL A 164 8.20 -16.19 6.55
CA VAL A 164 7.96 -17.10 5.41
C VAL A 164 6.92 -16.50 4.48
N PHE A 165 5.87 -15.88 5.03
CA PHE A 165 4.85 -15.18 4.28
C PHE A 165 5.42 -14.02 3.45
N ALA A 166 6.26 -13.17 4.06
CA ALA A 166 6.90 -12.08 3.35
C ALA A 166 7.81 -12.61 2.23
N PHE A 167 8.69 -13.57 2.52
CA PHE A 167 9.59 -14.16 1.51
C PHE A 167 8.84 -14.79 0.34
N LYS A 168 7.83 -15.63 0.63
CA LYS A 168 6.96 -16.27 -0.37
C LYS A 168 6.18 -15.27 -1.22
N GLY A 169 5.79 -14.13 -0.63
CA GLY A 169 5.12 -13.02 -1.31
C GLY A 169 6.03 -12.24 -2.23
N VAL A 170 7.31 -12.06 -1.88
CA VAL A 170 8.31 -11.43 -2.75
C VAL A 170 8.58 -12.29 -3.99
N ILE A 171 8.69 -13.61 -3.84
CA ILE A 171 8.97 -14.53 -4.96
C ILE A 171 7.73 -15.02 -5.74
N GLY A 172 6.52 -14.55 -5.40
CA GLY A 172 5.30 -14.85 -6.16
C GLY A 172 4.72 -16.25 -6.00
N SER A 173 4.88 -16.89 -4.85
CA SER A 173 4.49 -18.30 -4.67
C SER A 173 3.02 -18.51 -4.25
N TYR A 174 2.23 -17.45 -4.17
CA TYR A 174 0.82 -17.52 -3.77
C TYR A 174 -0.13 -17.48 -4.96
N LYS A 175 -1.26 -18.18 -4.86
CA LYS A 175 -2.36 -18.02 -5.82
C LYS A 175 -3.24 -16.84 -5.38
N GLY A 176 -3.36 -15.86 -6.26
CA GLY A 176 -4.27 -14.73 -6.12
C GLY A 176 -5.60 -14.99 -6.79
N PHE A 177 -6.68 -14.52 -6.18
CA PHE A 177 -8.04 -14.61 -6.70
C PHE A 177 -8.78 -13.30 -6.50
N TYR A 178 -9.73 -13.02 -7.39
CA TYR A 178 -10.74 -12.00 -7.11
C TYR A 178 -11.75 -12.53 -6.10
N SER A 179 -12.13 -11.71 -5.13
CA SER A 179 -13.20 -12.01 -4.17
C SER A 179 -14.19 -10.86 -4.10
N ILE A 180 -15.46 -11.19 -3.86
CA ILE A 180 -16.51 -10.21 -3.63
C ILE A 180 -17.04 -10.43 -2.22
N ASP A 181 -16.76 -9.49 -1.33
CA ASP A 181 -17.13 -9.54 0.07
C ASP A 181 -18.01 -8.33 0.46
N PRO A 182 -18.89 -8.39 1.47
CA PRO A 182 -19.61 -7.21 1.94
C PRO A 182 -18.66 -6.11 2.47
N TYR A 183 -18.85 -4.86 2.05
CA TYR A 183 -17.92 -3.77 2.36
C TYR A 183 -17.81 -3.46 3.85
N TYR A 184 -18.90 -3.54 4.62
CA TYR A 184 -18.82 -3.33 6.07
C TYR A 184 -17.80 -4.25 6.76
N GLN A 185 -17.57 -5.47 6.25
CA GLN A 185 -16.55 -6.38 6.79
C GLN A 185 -15.14 -5.84 6.52
N LYS A 186 -14.92 -5.23 5.36
CA LYS A 186 -13.64 -4.60 5.00
C LYS A 186 -13.40 -3.31 5.76
N VAL A 187 -14.43 -2.48 5.95
CA VAL A 187 -14.34 -1.31 6.82
C VAL A 187 -14.00 -1.73 8.25
N GLN A 188 -14.65 -2.77 8.75
CA GLN A 188 -14.33 -3.34 10.05
C GLN A 188 -12.89 -3.84 10.09
N GLN A 189 -12.40 -4.54 9.07
CA GLN A 189 -11.02 -5.04 9.01
C GLN A 189 -9.97 -3.92 8.97
N TYR A 190 -10.18 -2.87 8.18
CA TYR A 190 -9.15 -1.87 7.91
C TYR A 190 -9.26 -0.63 8.81
N SER A 191 -10.43 -0.02 8.89
CA SER A 191 -10.64 1.21 9.67
C SER A 191 -10.85 0.92 11.15
N ASP A 192 -11.63 -0.11 11.47
CA ASP A 192 -11.93 -0.43 12.87
C ASP A 192 -10.85 -1.29 13.51
N ILE A 193 -10.41 -2.34 12.81
CA ILE A 193 -9.45 -3.31 13.31
C ILE A 193 -8.01 -2.85 13.08
N SER A 194 -7.64 -2.56 11.84
CA SER A 194 -6.27 -2.16 11.53
C SER A 194 -5.98 -0.69 11.88
N MET A 195 -7.00 0.09 12.29
CA MET A 195 -6.89 1.51 12.63
C MET A 195 -6.30 2.36 11.50
N ARG A 196 -6.61 1.99 10.25
CA ARG A 196 -6.10 2.65 9.05
C ARG A 196 -7.11 3.64 8.51
N ASP A 197 -6.62 4.79 8.08
CA ASP A 197 -7.46 5.73 7.36
C ASP A 197 -7.81 5.16 5.98
N VAL A 198 -8.97 5.54 5.46
CA VAL A 198 -9.46 5.03 4.18
C VAL A 198 -9.80 6.19 3.27
N TRP A 199 -9.26 6.16 2.05
CA TRP A 199 -9.64 7.07 0.98
C TRP A 199 -10.62 6.37 0.05
N GLU A 200 -11.72 7.05 -0.27
CA GLU A 200 -12.74 6.56 -1.20
C GLU A 200 -12.76 7.52 -2.41
N TYR A 201 -12.52 7.00 -3.61
CA TYR A 201 -12.53 7.76 -4.86
C TYR A 201 -13.71 7.31 -5.71
N ASP A 202 -14.62 8.22 -6.02
CA ASP A 202 -15.74 7.94 -6.91
C ASP A 202 -15.24 7.89 -8.35
N LEU A 203 -15.50 6.78 -9.05
CA LEU A 203 -15.13 6.63 -10.44
C LEU A 203 -16.29 7.06 -11.35
N ASN A 204 -16.00 7.87 -12.38
CA ASN A 204 -16.98 8.37 -13.34
C ASN A 204 -17.39 7.33 -14.40
N LEU A 205 -17.63 6.08 -13.99
CA LEU A 205 -18.06 5.01 -14.89
C LEU A 205 -19.56 5.10 -15.17
N ASN A 206 -19.95 5.00 -16.45
CA ASN A 206 -21.35 4.94 -16.84
C ASN A 206 -21.91 3.50 -16.72
N ALA A 207 -23.23 3.34 -16.87
CA ALA A 207 -23.89 2.04 -16.69
C ALA A 207 -23.36 0.93 -17.61
N VAL A 208 -22.99 1.25 -18.85
CA VAL A 208 -22.42 0.29 -19.82
C VAL A 208 -21.02 -0.14 -19.37
N GLU A 209 -20.20 0.81 -18.91
CA GLU A 209 -18.85 0.54 -18.40
C GLU A 209 -18.89 -0.32 -17.13
N ILE A 210 -19.81 -0.02 -16.21
CA ILE A 210 -20.03 -0.85 -15.00
C ILE A 210 -20.48 -2.26 -15.38
N GLN A 211 -21.35 -2.40 -16.39
CA GLN A 211 -21.78 -3.69 -16.88
C GLN A 211 -20.61 -4.49 -17.46
N ARG A 212 -19.76 -3.88 -18.29
CA ARG A 212 -18.54 -4.50 -18.84
C ARG A 212 -17.59 -4.97 -17.75
N LEU A 213 -17.34 -4.13 -16.75
CA LEU A 213 -16.53 -4.47 -15.58
C LEU A 213 -17.05 -5.73 -14.91
N LEU A 214 -18.35 -5.76 -14.55
CA LEU A 214 -18.91 -6.89 -13.81
C LEU A 214 -19.03 -8.16 -14.65
N MET A 215 -19.29 -8.04 -15.96
CA MET A 215 -19.22 -9.19 -16.87
C MET A 215 -17.81 -9.79 -16.85
N HIS A 216 -16.77 -8.96 -16.86
CA HIS A 216 -15.39 -9.44 -16.85
C HIS A 216 -15.02 -10.10 -15.52
N ILE A 217 -15.40 -9.47 -14.40
CA ILE A 217 -15.19 -10.06 -13.07
C ILE A 217 -15.88 -11.42 -12.94
N TRP A 218 -17.05 -11.60 -13.53
CA TRP A 218 -17.70 -12.90 -13.60
C TRP A 218 -16.84 -13.96 -14.32
N GLU A 219 -16.12 -13.59 -15.39
CA GLU A 219 -15.22 -14.51 -16.12
C GLU A 219 -14.00 -14.94 -15.30
N VAL A 220 -13.50 -14.05 -14.43
CA VAL A 220 -12.21 -14.22 -13.73
C VAL A 220 -12.30 -14.50 -12.24
N GLN A 221 -13.47 -14.38 -11.59
CA GLN A 221 -13.59 -14.53 -10.12
C GLN A 221 -13.06 -15.84 -9.55
N SER A 222 -13.16 -16.93 -10.32
CA SER A 222 -12.71 -18.28 -9.89
C SER A 222 -11.42 -18.72 -10.57
N ILE A 223 -10.68 -17.77 -11.15
CA ILE A 223 -9.48 -17.99 -11.95
C ILE A 223 -8.29 -17.41 -11.17
N TYR A 224 -7.21 -18.20 -11.04
CA TYR A 224 -6.02 -17.74 -10.34
C TYR A 224 -4.96 -17.17 -11.29
N SER A 225 -4.22 -16.20 -10.77
CA SER A 225 -2.88 -15.82 -11.21
C SER A 225 -1.93 -15.92 -10.03
N TYR A 226 -0.63 -16.05 -10.27
CA TYR A 226 0.35 -15.96 -9.20
C TYR A 226 0.38 -14.53 -8.66
N TYR A 227 0.42 -14.41 -7.33
CA TYR A 227 0.39 -13.13 -6.63
C TYR A 227 1.80 -12.76 -6.19
N TYR A 228 2.33 -11.67 -6.74
CA TYR A 228 3.60 -11.07 -6.36
C TYR A 228 3.35 -9.83 -5.49
N PHE A 229 4.25 -9.47 -4.58
CA PHE A 229 4.06 -8.30 -3.72
C PHE A 229 4.41 -7.00 -4.42
N PHE A 230 5.52 -7.02 -5.17
CA PHE A 230 6.05 -5.85 -5.87
C PHE A 230 5.49 -5.70 -7.29
N ASP A 231 4.96 -6.77 -7.86
CA ASP A 231 4.37 -6.82 -9.21
C ASP A 231 3.08 -7.63 -9.16
N GLU A 232 2.26 -7.66 -10.22
CA GLU A 232 1.07 -8.52 -10.38
C GLU A 232 0.15 -8.61 -9.15
N ASN A 233 0.11 -7.54 -8.35
CA ASN A 233 -0.53 -7.52 -7.04
C ASN A 233 -2.01 -7.13 -7.11
N CYS A 234 -2.61 -6.90 -5.94
CA CYS A 234 -4.01 -6.45 -5.82
C CYS A 234 -4.34 -5.23 -6.69
N SER A 235 -3.45 -4.24 -6.72
CA SER A 235 -3.65 -3.00 -7.45
C SER A 235 -3.45 -3.19 -8.94
N TYR A 236 -2.49 -4.01 -9.36
CA TYR A 236 -2.25 -4.32 -10.76
C TYR A 236 -3.44 -5.02 -11.41
N ASN A 237 -3.95 -6.08 -10.79
CA ASN A 237 -5.06 -6.87 -11.34
C ASN A 237 -6.34 -6.03 -11.51
N LEU A 238 -6.62 -5.10 -10.60
CA LEU A 238 -7.77 -4.20 -10.73
C LEU A 238 -7.68 -3.24 -11.93
N LEU A 239 -6.47 -2.95 -12.46
CA LEU A 239 -6.33 -2.14 -13.65
C LEU A 239 -6.89 -2.83 -14.89
N PHE A 240 -6.74 -4.15 -15.04
CA PHE A 240 -7.38 -4.90 -16.12
C PHE A 240 -8.91 -4.78 -16.06
N ALA A 241 -9.49 -4.83 -14.86
CA ALA A 241 -10.94 -4.66 -14.70
C ALA A 241 -11.41 -3.27 -15.15
N LEU A 242 -10.61 -2.23 -14.92
CA LEU A 242 -10.90 -0.87 -15.37
C LEU A 242 -10.67 -0.68 -16.87
N ASP A 243 -9.59 -1.24 -17.44
CA ASP A 243 -9.31 -1.20 -18.88
C ASP A 243 -10.43 -1.89 -19.68
N VAL A 244 -10.97 -3.01 -19.18
CA VAL A 244 -12.14 -3.66 -19.79
C VAL A 244 -13.43 -2.84 -19.59
N ALA A 245 -13.57 -2.13 -18.47
CA ALA A 245 -14.75 -1.30 -18.22
C ALA A 245 -14.86 -0.16 -19.24
N ARG A 246 -13.76 0.57 -19.47
CA ARG A 246 -13.68 1.69 -20.42
C ARG A 246 -12.54 1.45 -21.42
N PRO A 247 -12.87 0.94 -22.61
CA PRO A 247 -11.95 0.84 -23.74
C PRO A 247 -11.12 2.11 -23.98
N GLY A 248 -9.84 1.92 -24.30
CA GLY A 248 -8.91 3.01 -24.61
C GLY A 248 -8.18 3.64 -23.41
N LEU A 249 -8.51 3.27 -22.17
CA LEU A 249 -7.80 3.74 -20.97
C LEU A 249 -6.31 3.34 -20.96
N ASN A 250 -6.03 2.10 -21.37
CA ASN A 250 -4.70 1.50 -21.46
C ASN A 250 -3.86 1.71 -20.19
N LEU A 251 -4.46 1.51 -19.01
CA LEU A 251 -3.80 1.70 -17.71
C LEU A 251 -2.64 0.74 -17.54
N ILE A 252 -2.82 -0.54 -17.88
CA ILE A 252 -1.77 -1.58 -17.75
C ILE A 252 -0.51 -1.19 -18.55
N ALA A 253 -0.69 -0.73 -19.79
CA ALA A 253 0.43 -0.36 -20.67
C ALA A 253 1.29 0.81 -20.14
N LYS A 254 0.80 1.56 -19.15
CA LYS A 254 1.53 2.65 -18.48
C LYS A 254 2.47 2.12 -17.39
N PHE A 255 2.25 0.92 -16.87
CA PHE A 255 3.08 0.30 -15.85
C PHE A 255 4.19 -0.54 -16.50
N LYS A 256 5.18 0.15 -17.08
CA LYS A 256 6.41 -0.49 -17.60
C LYS A 256 7.52 -0.60 -16.55
N LYS A 257 7.25 -0.13 -15.33
CA LYS A 257 8.19 -0.18 -14.21
C LYS A 257 8.23 -1.62 -13.67
N PRO A 258 9.37 -2.10 -13.15
CA PRO A 258 9.47 -3.46 -12.56
C PRO A 258 8.64 -3.67 -11.29
N TRP A 259 7.94 -2.63 -10.83
CA TRP A 259 7.10 -2.67 -9.64
C TRP A 259 5.82 -1.87 -9.83
N VAL A 260 4.73 -2.33 -9.22
CA VAL A 260 3.40 -1.73 -9.23
C VAL A 260 2.97 -1.43 -7.81
N LEU A 261 3.00 -0.17 -7.40
CA LEU A 261 2.63 0.23 -6.05
C LEU A 261 1.18 0.74 -6.01
N PRO A 262 0.40 0.43 -4.96
CA PRO A 262 -1.00 0.83 -4.86
C PRO A 262 -1.26 2.34 -5.03
N VAL A 263 -0.38 3.21 -4.55
CA VAL A 263 -0.58 4.65 -4.75
C VAL A 263 -0.37 5.06 -6.21
N ASP A 264 0.58 4.41 -6.91
CA ASP A 264 0.93 4.72 -8.29
C ASP A 264 -0.22 4.31 -9.24
N THR A 265 -0.94 3.23 -8.91
CA THR A 265 -2.17 2.85 -9.63
C THR A 265 -3.28 3.88 -9.46
N ILE A 266 -3.49 4.40 -8.24
CA ILE A 266 -4.48 5.46 -8.00
C ILE A 266 -4.11 6.75 -8.76
N LYS A 267 -2.82 7.13 -8.76
CA LYS A 267 -2.31 8.26 -9.56
C LYS A 267 -2.60 8.07 -11.05
N SER A 268 -2.33 6.87 -11.59
CA SER A 268 -2.61 6.54 -13.00
C SER A 268 -4.11 6.62 -13.34
N ILE A 269 -4.98 6.14 -12.45
CA ILE A 269 -6.44 6.23 -12.57
C ILE A 269 -6.91 7.69 -12.49
N LYS A 270 -6.32 8.52 -11.63
CA LYS A 270 -6.61 9.96 -11.59
C LYS A 270 -6.20 10.64 -12.90
N ASN A 271 -5.00 10.35 -13.39
CA ASN A 271 -4.44 10.96 -14.59
C ASN A 271 -5.20 10.55 -15.87
N SER A 272 -5.93 9.43 -15.86
CA SER A 272 -6.84 9.06 -16.95
C SER A 272 -8.21 9.75 -16.89
N GLY A 273 -8.43 10.60 -15.89
CA GLY A 273 -9.69 11.32 -15.70
C GLY A 273 -10.83 10.44 -15.17
N LEU A 274 -10.54 9.28 -14.58
CA LEU A 274 -11.56 8.39 -14.01
C LEU A 274 -12.10 8.86 -12.66
N ILE A 275 -11.31 9.57 -11.86
CA ILE A 275 -11.71 9.99 -10.52
C ILE A 275 -12.53 11.28 -10.60
N GLU A 276 -13.80 11.21 -10.21
CA GLU A 276 -14.74 12.33 -10.16
C GLU A 276 -14.63 13.12 -8.86
N SER A 277 -14.64 12.41 -7.73
CA SER A 277 -14.59 12.99 -6.39
C SER A 277 -13.87 12.07 -5.41
N MET A 278 -13.51 12.61 -4.25
CA MET A 278 -12.80 11.89 -3.20
C MET A 278 -13.45 12.14 -1.84
N ALA A 279 -13.40 11.14 -0.97
CA ALA A 279 -13.85 11.21 0.41
C ALA A 279 -12.82 10.58 1.35
N PHE A 280 -12.62 11.22 2.50
CA PHE A 280 -11.78 10.71 3.57
C PHE A 280 -12.64 10.07 4.65
N ARG A 281 -12.38 8.79 4.94
CA ARG A 281 -12.97 8.07 6.06
C ARG A 281 -11.92 7.94 7.16
N PRO A 282 -12.09 8.66 8.29
CA PRO A 282 -11.12 8.61 9.37
C PRO A 282 -11.14 7.27 10.10
N SER A 283 -9.95 6.78 10.42
CA SER A 283 -9.72 5.64 11.29
C SER A 283 -10.27 5.88 12.69
N ARG A 284 -10.46 4.80 13.44
CA ARG A 284 -10.78 4.88 14.87
C ARG A 284 -9.71 5.64 15.66
N ALA A 285 -8.45 5.52 15.27
CA ALA A 285 -7.35 6.26 15.88
C ALA A 285 -7.44 7.77 15.63
N ALA A 286 -7.77 8.20 14.41
CA ALA A 286 -8.00 9.60 14.09
C ALA A 286 -9.18 10.19 14.89
N LYS A 287 -10.28 9.43 15.03
CA LYS A 287 -11.43 9.82 15.87
C LYS A 287 -11.02 9.99 17.34
N ILE A 288 -10.34 9.00 17.92
CA ILE A 288 -9.88 9.05 19.32
C ILE A 288 -9.00 10.27 19.57
N LYS A 289 -8.06 10.56 18.66
CA LYS A 289 -7.19 11.74 18.75
C LYS A 289 -7.98 13.05 18.67
N SER A 290 -8.94 13.15 17.75
CA SER A 290 -9.79 14.35 17.64
C SER A 290 -10.67 14.55 18.88
N ILE A 291 -11.34 13.49 19.35
CA ILE A 291 -12.21 13.53 20.54
C ILE A 291 -11.38 13.90 21.78
N SER A 292 -10.17 13.37 21.93
CA SER A 292 -9.34 13.58 23.13
C SER A 292 -8.48 14.86 23.12
N SER A 293 -8.43 15.57 21.99
CA SER A 293 -7.51 16.71 21.76
C SER A 293 -7.61 17.83 22.79
N THR A 294 -8.80 18.10 23.32
CA THR A 294 -9.06 19.18 24.30
C THR A 294 -9.28 18.64 25.72
N MET A 295 -9.08 17.35 25.96
CA MET A 295 -9.35 16.72 27.25
C MET A 295 -8.13 16.74 28.17
N THR A 296 -8.36 16.94 29.47
CA THR A 296 -7.32 16.82 30.49
C THR A 296 -6.91 15.36 30.70
N ILE A 297 -5.73 15.12 31.28
CA ILE A 297 -5.23 13.77 31.59
C ILE A 297 -6.25 13.00 32.46
N ARG A 298 -6.90 13.67 33.42
CA ARG A 298 -7.90 13.06 34.30
C ARG A 298 -9.15 12.63 33.54
N GLU A 299 -9.62 13.43 32.59
CA GLU A 299 -10.79 13.13 31.76
C GLU A 299 -10.51 11.97 30.80
N LYS A 300 -9.33 11.96 30.16
CA LYS A 300 -8.89 10.85 29.32
C LYS A 300 -8.81 9.56 30.13
N GLN A 301 -8.24 9.62 31.33
CA GLN A 301 -8.14 8.45 32.21
C GLN A 301 -9.53 7.93 32.62
N LEU A 302 -10.50 8.81 32.84
CA LEU A 302 -11.88 8.41 33.14
C LEU A 302 -12.51 7.63 31.98
N ALA A 303 -12.29 8.09 30.74
CA ALA A 303 -12.77 7.39 29.55
C ALA A 303 -12.07 6.02 29.36
N ILE A 304 -10.76 5.95 29.60
CA ILE A 304 -9.95 4.71 29.55
C ILE A 304 -10.45 3.70 30.59
N ASP A 305 -10.64 4.13 31.84
CA ASP A 305 -11.10 3.26 32.92
C ASP A 305 -12.51 2.71 32.64
N LEU A 306 -13.42 3.54 32.13
CA LEU A 306 -14.75 3.09 31.68
C LEU A 306 -14.64 2.04 30.57
N ALA A 307 -13.76 2.27 29.59
CA ALA A 307 -13.59 1.39 28.43
C ALA A 307 -13.03 -0.01 28.78
N VAL A 308 -12.48 -0.19 29.98
CA VAL A 308 -12.04 -1.50 30.51
C VAL A 308 -12.93 -2.01 31.65
N ALA A 309 -14.14 -1.46 31.79
CA ALA A 309 -15.10 -1.77 32.85
C ALA A 309 -14.58 -1.56 34.29
N LYS A 310 -13.49 -0.81 34.46
CA LYS A 310 -12.87 -0.58 35.77
C LYS A 310 -13.73 0.41 36.55
N LYS A 311 -14.12 0.00 37.77
CA LYS A 311 -14.95 0.81 38.68
C LYS A 311 -16.17 1.43 37.98
N LEU A 312 -16.82 0.64 37.11
CA LEU A 312 -17.80 1.12 36.12
C LEU A 312 -18.91 2.01 36.71
N ARG A 313 -19.53 1.61 37.83
CA ARG A 313 -20.61 2.37 38.46
C ARG A 313 -20.15 3.72 39.01
N SER A 314 -19.04 3.76 39.74
CA SER A 314 -18.51 5.01 40.30
C SER A 314 -18.03 5.92 39.19
N ASN A 315 -17.37 5.39 38.16
CA ASN A 315 -16.89 6.19 37.04
C ASN A 315 -18.04 6.80 36.23
N PHE A 316 -19.13 6.06 36.00
CA PHE A 316 -20.35 6.66 35.41
C PHE A 316 -20.94 7.78 36.27
N SER A 317 -20.87 7.65 37.60
CA SER A 317 -21.36 8.68 38.53
C SER A 317 -20.47 9.92 38.50
N LEU A 318 -19.14 9.74 38.41
CA LEU A 318 -18.18 10.83 38.22
C LEU A 318 -18.47 11.59 36.92
N VAL A 319 -18.69 10.88 35.81
CA VAL A 319 -19.04 11.54 34.54
C VAL A 319 -20.35 12.30 34.67
N ALA A 320 -21.38 11.73 35.30
CA ALA A 320 -22.67 12.39 35.46
C ALA A 320 -22.61 13.74 36.22
N GLY A 321 -21.59 13.95 37.05
CA GLY A 321 -21.35 15.22 37.77
C GLY A 321 -20.59 16.28 36.98
N LEU A 322 -20.15 15.99 35.76
CA LEU A 322 -19.40 16.92 34.91
C LEU A 322 -20.33 17.78 34.04
N GLU A 323 -19.78 18.84 33.44
CA GLU A 323 -20.49 19.63 32.45
C GLU A 323 -20.93 18.76 31.26
N LYS A 324 -22.12 19.02 30.73
CA LYS A 324 -22.76 18.24 29.65
C LYS A 324 -21.83 17.98 28.45
N ALA A 325 -21.09 19.00 28.00
CA ALA A 325 -20.16 18.88 26.88
C ALA A 325 -19.04 17.86 27.16
N LEU A 326 -18.52 17.83 28.39
CA LEU A 326 -17.49 16.89 28.81
C LEU A 326 -18.05 15.47 29.01
N GLN A 327 -19.29 15.33 29.49
CA GLN A 327 -19.97 14.03 29.55
C GLN A 327 -20.07 13.39 28.17
N ILE A 328 -20.52 14.18 27.19
CA ILE A 328 -20.62 13.77 25.78
C ILE A 328 -19.27 13.27 25.29
N ARG A 329 -18.22 14.07 25.47
CA ARG A 329 -16.87 13.76 24.99
C ARG A 329 -16.27 12.50 25.63
N ILE A 330 -16.46 12.33 26.93
CA ILE A 330 -16.00 11.13 27.64
C ILE A 330 -16.74 9.89 27.14
N TYR A 331 -18.06 9.95 26.96
CA TYR A 331 -18.82 8.80 26.47
C TYR A 331 -18.52 8.46 25.01
N ASP A 332 -18.33 9.47 24.15
CA ASP A 332 -17.92 9.25 22.77
C ASP A 332 -16.53 8.57 22.73
N LEU A 333 -15.56 9.08 23.51
CA LEU A 333 -14.23 8.47 23.64
C LEU A 333 -14.29 7.04 24.19
N THR A 334 -15.08 6.78 25.24
CA THR A 334 -15.27 5.44 25.80
C THR A 334 -15.86 4.48 24.77
N SER A 335 -16.81 4.93 23.93
CA SER A 335 -17.43 4.09 22.91
C SER A 335 -16.45 3.64 21.82
N GLU A 336 -15.48 4.50 21.49
CA GLU A 336 -14.41 4.17 20.56
C GLU A 336 -13.36 3.25 21.21
N LEU A 337 -12.94 3.55 22.44
CA LEU A 337 -11.92 2.76 23.16
C LEU A 337 -12.39 1.35 23.51
N VAL A 338 -13.66 1.16 23.90
CA VAL A 338 -14.18 -0.15 24.30
C VAL A 338 -14.18 -1.13 23.13
N ALA A 339 -14.40 -0.65 21.90
CA ALA A 339 -14.31 -1.47 20.70
C ALA A 339 -12.87 -1.95 20.43
N ILE A 340 -11.89 -1.06 20.61
CA ILE A 340 -10.46 -1.39 20.50
C ILE A 340 -10.07 -2.42 21.55
N ASN A 341 -10.47 -2.19 22.81
CA ASN A 341 -10.14 -3.08 23.91
C ASN A 341 -10.71 -4.49 23.70
N LEU A 342 -11.91 -4.63 23.09
CA LEU A 342 -12.46 -5.93 22.73
C LEU A 342 -11.59 -6.62 21.68
N GLN A 343 -11.19 -5.88 20.65
CA GLN A 343 -10.42 -6.41 19.54
C GLN A 343 -9.01 -6.84 19.96
N GLU A 344 -8.34 -6.05 20.81
CA GLU A 344 -7.02 -6.37 21.36
C GLU A 344 -7.09 -7.41 22.51
N GLY A 345 -8.27 -7.95 22.82
CA GLY A 345 -8.46 -8.96 23.86
C GLY A 345 -8.30 -8.44 25.29
N ARG A 346 -8.30 -7.12 25.50
CA ARG A 346 -8.17 -6.49 26.83
C ARG A 346 -9.45 -6.59 27.67
N ILE A 347 -10.60 -6.83 27.05
CA ILE A 347 -11.88 -7.06 27.73
C ILE A 347 -12.64 -8.24 27.14
N SER A 348 -13.54 -8.82 27.93
CA SER A 348 -14.44 -9.88 27.48
C SER A 348 -15.58 -9.32 26.59
N LYS A 349 -16.19 -10.17 25.75
CA LYS A 349 -17.42 -9.82 25.00
C LYS A 349 -18.57 -9.40 25.93
N GLY A 350 -18.65 -9.99 27.12
CA GLY A 350 -19.66 -9.66 28.11
C GLY A 350 -19.48 -8.25 28.67
N ASP A 351 -18.26 -7.89 29.04
CA ASP A 351 -17.96 -6.56 29.58
C ASP A 351 -17.99 -5.49 28.50
N TYR A 352 -17.57 -5.81 27.28
CA TYR A 352 -17.81 -4.97 26.11
C TYR A 352 -19.29 -4.59 25.99
N ARG A 353 -20.20 -5.56 26.00
CA ARG A 353 -21.64 -5.30 25.89
C ARG A 353 -22.14 -4.41 27.03
N LYS A 354 -21.72 -4.68 28.28
CA LYS A 354 -22.11 -3.88 29.46
C LYS A 354 -21.64 -2.43 29.33
N VAL A 355 -20.36 -2.22 29.01
CA VAL A 355 -19.76 -0.89 28.89
C VAL A 355 -20.33 -0.15 27.68
N TYR A 356 -20.36 -0.79 26.51
CA TYR A 356 -20.81 -0.16 25.27
C TYR A 356 -22.29 0.26 25.36
N LEU A 357 -23.19 -0.65 25.73
CA LEU A 357 -24.62 -0.31 25.88
C LEU A 357 -24.86 0.67 27.03
N GLY A 358 -24.14 0.51 28.15
CA GLY A 358 -24.24 1.43 29.29
C GLY A 358 -23.77 2.85 28.97
N THR A 359 -22.75 2.97 28.13
CA THR A 359 -22.22 4.24 27.62
C THR A 359 -23.18 4.86 26.62
N LEU A 360 -23.63 4.11 25.61
CA LEU A 360 -24.57 4.60 24.60
C LEU A 360 -25.92 5.03 25.19
N SER A 361 -26.45 4.29 26.18
CA SER A 361 -27.70 4.65 26.86
C SER A 361 -27.60 5.99 27.59
N ARG A 362 -26.45 6.30 28.20
CA ARG A 362 -26.21 7.59 28.85
C ARG A 362 -25.96 8.69 27.83
N ARG A 363 -25.14 8.39 26.82
CA ARG A 363 -24.81 9.32 25.74
C ARG A 363 -26.04 9.79 24.96
N ALA A 364 -27.00 8.89 24.71
CA ALA A 364 -28.25 9.19 24.01
C ALA A 364 -29.10 10.25 24.74
N LYS A 365 -29.06 10.29 26.08
CA LYS A 365 -29.81 11.25 26.90
C LYS A 365 -29.27 12.68 26.82
N LEU A 366 -28.05 12.86 26.33
CA LEU A 366 -27.37 14.15 26.27
C LEU A 366 -27.69 14.93 24.98
N GLY A 367 -28.41 14.31 24.03
CA GLY A 367 -28.80 14.95 22.77
C GLY A 367 -27.67 15.00 21.73
N ARG A 368 -27.93 15.72 20.62
CA ARG A 368 -26.96 15.91 19.54
C ARG A 368 -25.92 16.97 19.89
N THR A 369 -24.75 16.84 19.31
CA THR A 369 -23.61 17.78 19.41
C THR A 369 -23.03 17.96 18.01
N ASP A 370 -22.26 19.02 17.81
CA ASP A 370 -21.48 19.19 16.58
C ASP A 370 -20.47 18.05 16.43
N GLU A 371 -20.21 17.66 15.18
CA GLU A 371 -19.21 16.65 14.88
C GLU A 371 -17.80 17.13 15.24
N TYR A 372 -16.98 16.22 15.76
CA TYR A 372 -15.58 16.51 16.02
C TYR A 372 -14.86 16.79 14.70
N GLN A 373 -14.15 17.92 14.63
CA GLN A 373 -13.33 18.25 13.49
C GLN A 373 -12.12 17.29 13.44
N ILE A 374 -12.14 16.38 12.46
CA ILE A 374 -11.03 15.45 12.24
C ILE A 374 -10.18 16.02 11.09
N PRO A 375 -8.91 16.37 11.35
CA PRO A 375 -8.03 16.84 10.30
C PRO A 375 -7.93 15.81 9.18
N THR A 376 -8.25 16.23 7.96
CA THR A 376 -8.08 15.38 6.78
C THR A 376 -6.61 15.42 6.37
N PRO A 377 -5.90 14.28 6.31
CA PRO A 377 -4.53 14.22 5.86
C PRO A 377 -4.44 14.60 4.38
N VAL A 378 -3.22 14.83 3.88
CA VAL A 378 -3.02 15.08 2.46
C VAL A 378 -3.34 13.80 1.67
N ASP A 379 -4.13 13.95 0.61
CA ASP A 379 -4.43 12.90 -0.36
C ASP A 379 -3.14 12.17 -0.81
N PRO A 380 -3.03 10.84 -0.67
CA PRO A 380 -1.90 10.05 -1.15
C PRO A 380 -1.54 10.31 -2.62
N VAL A 381 -2.52 10.66 -3.45
CA VAL A 381 -2.32 10.97 -4.87
C VAL A 381 -1.52 12.27 -5.07
N LYS A 382 -1.46 13.13 -4.06
CA LYS A 382 -0.62 14.35 -4.07
C LYS A 382 0.81 14.12 -3.60
N GLY A 383 1.13 12.92 -3.09
CA GLY A 383 2.49 12.55 -2.73
C GLY A 383 3.42 12.50 -3.94
N HIS A 384 4.74 12.54 -3.69
CA HIS A 384 5.76 12.36 -4.72
C HIS A 384 5.69 10.96 -5.36
N ASP A 385 6.30 10.77 -6.52
CA ASP A 385 6.35 9.44 -7.15
C ASP A 385 7.47 8.58 -6.56
N SER A 386 7.37 7.26 -6.75
CA SER A 386 8.18 6.28 -6.03
C SER A 386 9.66 6.26 -6.48
N LEU A 387 9.91 6.41 -7.79
CA LEU A 387 11.27 6.44 -8.32
C LEU A 387 11.91 7.76 -7.96
N ARG A 388 13.18 7.72 -7.55
CA ARG A 388 13.95 8.92 -7.25
C ARG A 388 15.30 8.85 -7.95
N LEU A 389 15.64 9.90 -8.70
CA LEU A 389 17.00 10.18 -9.15
C LEU A 389 17.54 11.31 -8.28
N SER A 390 18.78 11.20 -7.81
CA SER A 390 19.45 12.23 -7.01
C SER A 390 20.82 12.53 -7.58
N VAL A 391 21.15 13.81 -7.67
CA VAL A 391 22.48 14.28 -8.09
C VAL A 391 22.93 15.31 -7.07
N GLY A 392 24.15 15.18 -6.59
CA GLY A 392 24.68 16.07 -5.58
C GLY A 392 26.19 16.14 -5.60
N GLY A 393 26.73 16.81 -4.60
CA GLY A 393 28.16 16.87 -4.38
C GLY A 393 28.45 17.46 -3.02
N GLY A 394 29.70 17.29 -2.59
CA GLY A 394 30.12 17.66 -1.26
C GLY A 394 31.58 17.35 -1.04
N THR A 395 31.98 17.31 0.22
CA THR A 395 33.30 16.82 0.60
C THR A 395 33.19 15.66 1.57
N TYR A 396 34.08 14.70 1.39
CA TYR A 396 34.34 13.58 2.26
C TYR A 396 35.74 13.80 2.86
N ASP A 397 35.79 14.23 4.12
CA ASP A 397 36.97 14.82 4.75
C ASP A 397 37.59 15.95 3.91
N LYS A 398 38.71 15.68 3.21
CA LYS A 398 39.42 16.63 2.35
C LYS A 398 39.14 16.43 0.87
N GLU A 399 38.42 15.38 0.48
CA GLU A 399 38.19 15.02 -0.91
C GLU A 399 36.81 15.49 -1.39
N ASN A 400 36.76 16.08 -2.57
CA ASN A 400 35.48 16.43 -3.18
C ASN A 400 34.84 15.20 -3.82
N PHE A 401 33.51 15.09 -3.75
CA PHE A 401 32.79 14.05 -4.48
C PHE A 401 31.58 14.62 -5.24
N ILE A 402 31.22 13.90 -6.29
CA ILE A 402 29.93 14.03 -7.00
C ILE A 402 29.10 12.79 -6.67
N HIS A 403 27.87 13.00 -6.24
CA HIS A 403 26.92 11.95 -5.86
C HIS A 403 25.91 11.69 -6.99
N LEU A 404 25.68 10.41 -7.29
CA LEU A 404 24.56 9.93 -8.08
C LEU A 404 23.80 8.88 -7.26
N GLY A 405 22.52 9.14 -6.99
CA GLY A 405 21.62 8.24 -6.27
C GLY A 405 20.43 7.81 -7.12
N ILE A 406 20.06 6.54 -7.06
CA ILE A 406 18.85 6.00 -7.68
C ILE A 406 18.08 5.20 -6.64
N ARG A 407 16.76 5.38 -6.53
CA ARG A 407 15.88 4.55 -5.69
C ARG A 407 14.67 4.06 -6.48
N GLY A 408 14.36 2.77 -6.36
CA GLY A 408 13.22 2.13 -7.02
C GLY A 408 11.86 2.27 -6.32
N ILE A 409 11.84 2.14 -4.99
CA ILE A 409 10.63 2.04 -4.16
C ILE A 409 10.99 2.67 -2.80
N TYR A 410 10.12 3.27 -1.99
CA TYR A 410 8.83 3.93 -2.21
C TYR A 410 8.92 5.38 -1.68
N HIS A 411 9.42 5.54 -0.44
CA HIS A 411 9.51 6.82 0.26
C HIS A 411 10.52 6.73 1.41
N SER A 412 11.37 7.76 1.56
CA SER A 412 12.33 7.90 2.65
C SER A 412 11.94 9.02 3.64
N LEU A 413 12.52 9.02 4.84
CA LEU A 413 12.18 10.00 5.89
C LEU A 413 12.55 11.45 5.53
N ASP A 414 13.46 11.63 4.57
CA ASP A 414 13.94 12.89 4.04
C ASP A 414 13.23 13.36 2.75
N ASP A 415 12.28 12.58 2.24
CA ASP A 415 11.43 12.96 1.11
C ASP A 415 10.26 13.88 1.53
N PRO A 416 9.53 14.49 0.56
CA PRO A 416 8.29 15.20 0.85
C PRO A 416 7.26 14.30 1.56
N TRP A 417 6.99 14.59 2.82
CA TRP A 417 6.05 13.80 3.64
C TRP A 417 4.55 13.94 3.29
N PRO A 418 4.04 15.03 2.65
CA PRO A 418 2.62 15.11 2.30
C PRO A 418 2.17 13.92 1.43
N GLY A 419 1.08 13.25 1.83
CA GLY A 419 0.59 12.02 1.17
C GLY A 419 1.12 10.72 1.80
N TYR A 420 2.06 10.82 2.75
CA TYR A 420 2.69 9.71 3.45
C TYR A 420 2.49 9.80 4.97
N ALA A 421 2.56 8.66 5.64
CA ALA A 421 2.51 8.60 7.09
C ALA A 421 3.84 9.10 7.69
N LYS A 422 3.78 10.12 8.54
CA LYS A 422 4.96 10.64 9.25
C LYS A 422 5.68 9.53 10.04
N GLY A 423 7.01 9.55 10.03
CA GLY A 423 7.86 8.59 10.74
C GLY A 423 7.89 7.21 10.10
N SER A 424 7.34 7.06 8.90
CA SER A 424 7.33 5.80 8.17
C SER A 424 8.17 5.91 6.92
N SER A 425 9.09 4.97 6.68
CA SER A 425 9.83 4.87 5.42
C SER A 425 9.89 3.44 4.93
N ILE A 426 9.83 3.29 3.61
CA ILE A 426 10.11 2.04 2.93
C ILE A 426 10.93 2.39 1.71
N GLU A 427 12.19 1.97 1.72
CA GLU A 427 13.12 2.10 0.62
C GLU A 427 13.47 0.69 0.13
N ALA A 428 13.48 0.47 -1.17
CA ALA A 428 13.99 -0.77 -1.77
C ALA A 428 14.65 -0.46 -3.11
N VAL A 429 15.71 -1.22 -3.39
CA VAL A 429 16.56 -1.07 -4.57
C VAL A 429 17.07 0.37 -4.71
N LYS A 430 17.94 0.75 -3.77
CA LYS A 430 18.62 2.04 -3.76
C LYS A 430 20.11 1.87 -3.99
N LEU A 431 20.66 2.66 -4.90
CA LEU A 431 22.06 2.68 -5.27
C LEU A 431 22.59 4.09 -5.05
N ASP A 432 23.71 4.23 -4.34
CA ASP A 432 24.41 5.49 -4.12
C ASP A 432 25.86 5.36 -4.58
N PHE A 433 26.23 6.15 -5.59
CA PHE A 433 27.56 6.21 -6.18
C PHE A 433 28.22 7.55 -5.92
N TYR A 434 29.49 7.52 -5.50
CA TYR A 434 30.32 8.72 -5.36
C TYR A 434 31.42 8.66 -6.42
N TYR A 435 31.63 9.77 -7.12
CA TYR A 435 32.77 9.99 -7.99
C TYR A 435 33.70 11.00 -7.35
N PHE A 436 34.97 10.63 -7.13
CA PHE A 436 36.00 11.48 -6.55
C PHE A 436 36.86 12.08 -7.67
N PRO A 437 36.66 13.35 -8.09
CA PRO A 437 37.32 13.89 -9.28
C PRO A 437 38.84 13.95 -9.16
N ASP A 438 39.35 14.17 -7.94
CA ASP A 438 40.77 14.29 -7.66
C ASP A 438 41.51 12.94 -7.82
N LYS A 439 40.81 11.83 -7.61
CA LYS A 439 41.32 10.45 -7.79
C LYS A 439 40.97 9.86 -9.15
N GLY A 440 39.87 10.30 -9.75
CA GLY A 440 39.33 9.70 -10.98
C GLY A 440 38.51 8.43 -10.73
N ASP A 441 38.14 8.16 -9.49
CA ASP A 441 37.53 6.89 -9.07
C ASP A 441 36.02 7.02 -8.80
N VAL A 442 35.28 5.96 -9.15
CA VAL A 442 33.85 5.82 -8.86
C VAL A 442 33.66 4.69 -7.86
N GLU A 443 32.97 5.00 -6.76
CA GLU A 443 32.70 4.07 -5.69
C GLU A 443 31.21 3.86 -5.50
N LEU A 444 30.79 2.59 -5.39
CA LEU A 444 29.48 2.26 -4.84
C LEU A 444 29.54 2.41 -3.33
N ARG A 445 28.91 3.45 -2.78
CA ARG A 445 28.86 3.69 -1.34
C ARG A 445 27.83 2.79 -0.65
N LYS A 446 26.67 2.61 -1.29
CA LYS A 446 25.59 1.82 -0.73
C LYS A 446 24.68 1.21 -1.78
N LEU A 447 24.29 -0.04 -1.54
CA LEU A 447 23.18 -0.73 -2.17
C LEU A 447 22.19 -1.14 -1.06
N GLU A 448 21.06 -0.45 -0.93
CA GLU A 448 19.99 -0.87 -0.01
C GLU A 448 18.98 -1.74 -0.80
N LEU A 449 18.91 -3.03 -0.47
CA LEU A 449 17.90 -3.94 -1.05
C LEU A 449 16.54 -3.66 -0.46
N VAL A 450 16.47 -3.54 0.86
CA VAL A 450 15.29 -3.05 1.59
C VAL A 450 15.73 -2.30 2.85
N LYS A 451 15.00 -1.23 3.17
CA LYS A 451 15.15 -0.45 4.39
C LYS A 451 13.78 0.04 4.83
N ILE A 452 13.36 -0.34 6.02
CA ILE A 452 12.04 -0.03 6.55
C ILE A 452 12.21 0.64 7.90
N SER A 453 11.60 1.81 8.09
CA SER A 453 11.51 2.48 9.39
C SER A 453 10.06 2.66 9.79
N SER A 454 9.69 2.23 11.00
CA SER A 454 8.39 2.46 11.63
C SER A 454 8.59 3.22 12.94
N LEU A 455 8.66 4.55 12.87
CA LEU A 455 8.82 5.45 14.02
C LEU A 455 7.44 5.95 14.50
N SER A 456 6.60 5.00 14.87
CA SER A 456 5.23 5.28 15.32
C SER A 456 5.22 5.85 16.75
N PRO A 457 4.72 7.09 16.98
CA PRO A 457 4.71 7.70 18.31
C PRO A 457 3.72 7.01 19.25
N ARG A 458 4.08 6.94 20.53
CA ARG A 458 3.21 6.47 21.62
C ARG A 458 2.44 7.64 22.22
N ASP A 459 1.19 7.39 22.59
CA ASP A 459 0.32 8.34 23.30
C ASP A 459 -0.47 7.64 24.43
N ASP A 460 -1.43 8.36 25.02
CA ASP A 460 -2.28 7.87 26.12
C ASP A 460 -3.06 6.61 25.75
N PHE A 461 -3.37 6.41 24.47
CA PHE A 461 -4.27 5.37 23.96
C PHE A 461 -3.54 4.30 23.16
N PHE A 462 -2.54 4.69 22.36
CA PHE A 462 -1.81 3.84 21.43
C PHE A 462 -0.35 3.71 21.86
N LYS A 463 0.10 2.46 22.06
CA LYS A 463 1.44 2.15 22.56
C LYS A 463 2.22 1.24 21.59
N PRO A 464 2.36 1.63 20.30
CA PRO A 464 3.09 0.82 19.33
C PRO A 464 4.58 0.70 19.70
N LYS A 465 5.23 -0.35 19.18
CA LYS A 465 6.69 -0.44 19.17
C LYS A 465 7.20 0.24 17.90
N SER A 466 8.31 0.94 18.00
CA SER A 466 9.06 1.44 16.85
C SER A 466 10.13 0.44 16.46
N TRP A 467 10.46 0.36 15.18
CA TRP A 467 11.46 -0.58 14.70
C TRP A 467 12.05 -0.12 13.36
N ARG A 468 13.26 -0.62 13.06
CA ARG A 468 13.93 -0.47 11.77
C ARG A 468 14.51 -1.82 11.33
N ALA A 469 14.48 -2.09 10.03
CA ALA A 469 15.08 -3.28 9.43
C ALA A 469 15.68 -2.93 8.08
N ASP A 470 16.96 -3.23 7.91
CA ASP A 470 17.73 -2.91 6.71
C ASP A 470 18.49 -4.15 6.23
N LEU A 471 18.56 -4.32 4.92
CA LEU A 471 19.36 -5.34 4.24
C LEU A 471 20.02 -4.68 3.03
N GLY A 472 21.33 -4.83 2.91
CA GLY A 472 22.05 -4.20 1.81
C GLY A 472 23.52 -4.58 1.73
N VAL A 473 24.25 -3.79 0.97
CA VAL A 473 25.70 -3.79 0.88
C VAL A 473 26.16 -2.36 1.09
N GLU A 474 27.16 -2.16 1.93
CA GLU A 474 27.75 -0.85 2.19
C GLU A 474 29.26 -0.91 2.00
N SER A 475 29.83 0.21 1.60
CA SER A 475 31.28 0.38 1.52
C SER A 475 31.85 0.69 2.90
N LEU A 476 32.84 -0.10 3.33
CA LEU A 476 33.56 0.05 4.60
C LEU A 476 35.06 0.18 4.32
N LEU A 477 35.77 0.98 5.11
CA LEU A 477 37.22 1.11 5.07
C LEU A 477 37.80 0.53 6.37
N PRO A 478 38.22 -0.75 6.39
CA PRO A 478 38.87 -1.35 7.55
C PRO A 478 40.18 -0.63 7.91
N ASP A 479 40.68 -0.83 9.13
CA ASP A 479 42.00 -0.30 9.53
C ASP A 479 43.17 -0.96 8.81
N SER A 480 42.99 -2.22 8.43
CA SER A 480 44.01 -3.05 7.81
C SER A 480 44.26 -2.74 6.34
N ASP A 481 43.49 -1.82 5.73
CA ASP A 481 43.51 -1.52 4.31
C ASP A 481 43.34 -0.02 4.03
N ASP A 482 43.85 0.42 2.89
CA ASP A 482 43.66 1.76 2.33
C ASP A 482 42.51 1.80 1.32
N ASP A 483 41.98 0.64 0.92
CA ASP A 483 40.87 0.52 -0.04
C ASP A 483 39.51 0.24 0.61
N PHE A 484 38.46 0.80 0.00
CA PHE A 484 37.08 0.55 0.38
C PHE A 484 36.60 -0.86 -0.04
N HIS A 485 35.95 -1.54 0.89
CA HIS A 485 35.42 -2.89 0.70
C HIS A 485 33.91 -2.94 0.81
N LEU A 486 33.28 -3.61 -0.15
CA LEU A 486 31.85 -3.88 -0.11
C LEU A 486 31.53 -4.97 0.92
N SER A 487 30.76 -4.62 1.93
CA SER A 487 30.27 -5.52 2.98
C SER A 487 28.75 -5.65 2.89
N PRO A 488 28.22 -6.83 2.54
CA PRO A 488 26.84 -7.16 2.86
C PRO A 488 26.55 -6.92 4.34
N TYR A 489 25.37 -6.39 4.64
CA TYR A 489 24.94 -6.13 6.00
C TYR A 489 23.46 -6.41 6.23
N PHE A 490 23.15 -6.76 7.47
CA PHE A 490 21.79 -6.83 8.00
C PHE A 490 21.72 -5.98 9.27
N TYR A 491 20.67 -5.18 9.40
CA TYR A 491 20.43 -4.36 10.58
C TYR A 491 18.99 -4.53 11.04
N PHE A 492 18.80 -4.69 12.34
CA PHE A 492 17.48 -4.69 12.95
C PHE A 492 17.51 -4.00 14.31
N SER A 493 16.58 -3.10 14.55
CA SER A 493 16.42 -2.44 15.84
C SER A 493 14.96 -2.26 16.22
N GLY A 494 14.73 -2.16 17.53
CA GLY A 494 13.42 -1.95 18.11
C GLY A 494 13.49 -0.98 19.28
N GLY A 495 12.42 -0.24 19.50
CA GLY A 495 12.35 0.73 20.59
C GLY A 495 11.06 1.54 20.56
N TYR A 496 11.18 2.83 20.84
CA TYR A 496 10.03 3.69 21.06
C TYR A 496 10.23 5.07 20.45
N THR A 497 9.12 5.64 19.98
CA THR A 497 9.03 7.02 19.51
C THR A 497 8.03 7.79 20.37
N ALA A 498 8.37 9.03 20.72
CA ALA A 498 7.48 10.01 21.32
C ALA A 498 7.17 11.11 20.31
N GLY A 499 5.91 11.54 20.24
CA GLY A 499 5.47 12.63 19.38
C GLY A 499 5.20 13.89 20.19
N LEU A 500 5.74 15.03 19.75
CA LEU A 500 5.50 16.35 20.32
C LEU A 500 4.68 17.20 19.34
N SER A 501 3.88 18.12 19.88
CA SER A 501 3.06 19.08 19.10
C SER A 501 2.26 18.41 17.98
N ASN A 502 1.43 17.41 18.32
CA ASN A 502 0.66 16.62 17.35
C ASN A 502 1.54 15.94 16.28
N ASN A 503 2.65 15.34 16.69
CA ASN A 503 3.60 14.64 15.81
C ASN A 503 4.27 15.56 14.77
N VAL A 504 4.44 16.84 15.11
CA VAL A 504 5.30 17.76 14.35
C VAL A 504 6.76 17.44 14.60
N VAL A 505 7.11 17.04 15.82
CA VAL A 505 8.43 16.49 16.16
C VAL A 505 8.25 15.06 16.63
N LEU A 506 9.06 14.15 16.10
CA LEU A 506 9.18 12.77 16.58
C LEU A 506 10.56 12.61 17.20
N LEU A 507 10.63 12.14 18.45
CA LEU A 507 11.87 11.77 19.13
C LEU A 507 11.88 10.26 19.27
N TYR A 508 12.97 9.60 18.91
CA TYR A 508 13.04 8.14 18.97
C TYR A 508 14.34 7.65 19.61
N ILE A 509 14.24 6.46 20.20
CA ILE A 509 15.37 5.67 20.68
C ILE A 509 15.12 4.20 20.34
N LEU A 510 16.08 3.56 19.71
CA LEU A 510 16.04 2.18 19.25
C LEU A 510 17.31 1.46 19.72
N ALA A 511 17.17 0.21 20.15
CA ALA A 511 18.30 -0.67 20.41
C ALA A 511 18.19 -1.89 19.50
N GLY A 512 19.32 -2.41 19.03
CA GLY A 512 19.31 -3.44 18.01
C GLY A 512 20.65 -4.09 17.77
N GLY A 513 20.78 -4.76 16.63
CA GLY A 513 22.03 -5.34 16.17
C GLY A 513 22.28 -5.09 14.69
N LYS A 514 23.56 -5.01 14.34
CA LYS A 514 24.06 -4.93 12.96
C LYS A 514 24.99 -6.11 12.71
N ALA A 515 24.90 -6.74 11.56
CA ALA A 515 25.83 -7.77 11.12
C ALA A 515 26.44 -7.34 9.79
N ASN A 516 27.77 -7.38 9.68
CA ASN A 516 28.53 -7.11 8.46
C ASN A 516 29.33 -8.35 8.09
N PHE A 517 29.47 -8.63 6.80
CA PHE A 517 30.21 -9.79 6.29
C PHE A 517 31.22 -9.35 5.25
N SER A 518 32.47 -9.80 5.36
CA SER A 518 33.52 -9.51 4.38
C SER A 518 34.62 -10.55 4.49
N GLY A 519 35.28 -10.86 3.39
CA GLY A 519 36.49 -11.69 3.41
C GLY A 519 37.68 -11.04 4.12
N HIS A 520 37.62 -9.72 4.33
CA HIS A 520 38.68 -8.91 4.94
C HIS A 520 38.55 -8.75 6.46
N PHE A 521 37.46 -9.26 7.07
CA PHE A 521 37.28 -9.24 8.53
C PHE A 521 37.81 -10.53 9.15
N ASP A 522 38.33 -10.42 10.37
CA ASP A 522 38.52 -11.57 11.26
C ASP A 522 37.19 -12.35 11.38
N ASP A 523 37.29 -13.68 11.29
CA ASP A 523 36.16 -14.62 11.21
C ASP A 523 35.13 -14.32 10.10
N LYS A 524 35.50 -13.47 9.13
CA LYS A 524 34.70 -13.05 7.96
C LYS A 524 33.41 -12.29 8.30
N HIS A 525 33.29 -11.78 9.52
CA HIS A 525 32.09 -11.07 9.96
C HIS A 525 32.36 -10.07 11.10
N ILE A 526 31.42 -9.16 11.32
CA ILE A 526 31.31 -8.36 12.55
C ILE A 526 29.86 -8.37 12.98
N LEU A 527 29.61 -8.69 14.25
CA LEU A 527 28.31 -8.46 14.89
C LEU A 527 28.43 -7.29 15.86
N TYR A 528 27.52 -6.33 15.76
CA TYR A 528 27.41 -5.20 16.66
C TYR A 528 26.14 -5.28 17.49
N SER A 529 26.22 -4.93 18.77
CA SER A 529 25.10 -4.37 19.51
C SER A 529 25.01 -2.88 19.21
N THR A 530 23.81 -2.33 19.00
CA THR A 530 23.64 -0.94 18.56
C THR A 530 22.61 -0.18 19.38
N LEU A 531 22.86 1.12 19.54
CA LEU A 531 21.92 2.10 20.08
C LEU A 531 21.76 3.22 19.05
N GLU A 532 20.53 3.54 18.68
CA GLU A 532 20.18 4.62 17.76
C GLU A 532 19.22 5.58 18.46
N SER A 533 19.44 6.88 18.30
CA SER A 533 18.50 7.90 18.76
C SER A 533 18.47 9.07 17.80
N GLY A 534 17.37 9.81 17.77
CA GLY A 534 17.26 10.90 16.83
C GLY A 534 15.93 11.65 16.91
N PHE A 535 15.79 12.60 16.00
CA PHE A 535 14.54 13.32 15.82
C PHE A 535 14.19 13.52 14.34
N LEU A 536 12.89 13.61 14.09
CA LEU A 536 12.32 14.10 12.84
C LEU A 536 11.47 15.33 13.14
N TYR A 537 11.71 16.44 12.43
CA TYR A 537 10.94 17.67 12.58
C TYR A 537 10.31 18.06 11.23
N TYR A 538 8.98 18.00 11.18
CA TYR A 538 8.16 18.45 10.05
C TYR A 538 7.78 19.93 10.22
N HIS A 539 8.71 20.84 9.92
CA HIS A 539 8.50 22.30 10.05
C HIS A 539 7.24 22.78 9.31
N SER A 540 7.08 22.32 8.07
CA SER A 540 5.94 22.60 7.20
C SER A 540 5.79 21.48 6.17
N PRO A 541 4.78 21.53 5.29
CA PRO A 541 4.72 20.65 4.11
C PRO A 541 5.92 20.81 3.16
N THR A 542 6.65 21.92 3.22
CA THR A 542 7.77 22.24 2.32
C THR A 542 9.15 22.14 2.96
N ILE A 543 9.24 21.97 4.27
CA ILE A 543 10.51 21.93 5.00
C ILE A 543 10.48 20.83 6.08
N SER A 544 11.52 20.01 6.12
CA SER A 544 11.75 19.05 7.20
C SER A 544 13.23 18.98 7.58
N SER A 545 13.52 18.56 8.81
CA SER A 545 14.90 18.28 9.25
C SER A 545 14.94 17.04 10.11
N GLN A 546 16.08 16.37 10.15
CA GLN A 546 16.29 15.20 10.98
C GLN A 546 17.70 15.16 11.55
N LEU A 547 17.83 14.54 12.72
CA LEU A 547 19.09 14.13 13.32
C LEU A 547 18.99 12.64 13.62
N ASN A 548 20.02 11.89 13.26
CA ASN A 548 20.19 10.49 13.63
C ASN A 548 21.57 10.33 14.25
N VAL A 549 21.64 9.68 15.40
CA VAL A 549 22.90 9.31 16.07
C VAL A 549 22.84 7.81 16.34
N GLN A 550 23.81 7.08 15.83
CA GLN A 550 23.90 5.63 15.97
C GLN A 550 25.28 5.25 16.49
N GLN A 551 25.30 4.44 17.54
CA GLN A 551 26.51 3.86 18.09
C GLN A 551 26.43 2.33 18.01
N GLY A 552 27.53 1.69 17.62
CA GLY A 552 27.66 0.24 17.56
C GLY A 552 28.90 -0.25 18.28
N TRP A 553 28.74 -1.31 19.07
CA TRP A 553 29.83 -1.99 19.78
C TRP A 553 29.97 -3.41 19.25
N GLY A 554 31.13 -3.76 18.72
CA GLY A 554 31.45 -5.12 18.28
C GLY A 554 31.32 -6.11 19.42
N ILE A 555 30.65 -7.23 19.18
CA ILE A 555 30.43 -8.31 20.15
C ILE A 555 30.89 -9.68 19.65
N SER A 556 31.23 -9.81 18.37
CA SER A 556 31.72 -11.05 17.73
C SER A 556 32.37 -10.75 16.38
N GLY A 557 33.35 -11.56 16.00
CA GLY A 557 34.11 -11.43 14.76
C GLY A 557 35.22 -10.38 14.89
N GLN A 558 35.47 -9.62 13.83
CA GLN A 558 36.45 -8.52 13.86
C GLN A 558 36.10 -7.48 14.93
N GLU A 559 37.07 -7.19 15.82
CA GLU A 559 36.93 -6.15 16.83
C GLU A 559 36.81 -4.79 16.15
N ASN A 560 35.70 -4.10 16.44
CA ASN A 560 35.46 -2.76 15.96
C ASN A 560 34.32 -2.08 16.76
N SER A 561 34.31 -0.76 16.77
CA SER A 561 33.15 0.03 17.18
C SER A 561 32.93 1.15 16.18
N PHE A 562 31.69 1.61 16.07
CA PHE A 562 31.38 2.74 15.22
C PHE A 562 30.45 3.73 15.89
N ASN A 563 30.55 4.98 15.45
CA ASN A 563 29.67 6.08 15.79
C ASN A 563 29.33 6.83 14.50
N GLU A 564 28.05 7.05 14.26
CA GLU A 564 27.55 7.77 13.11
C GLU A 564 26.54 8.82 13.56
N SER A 565 26.76 10.08 13.18
CA SER A 565 25.83 11.17 13.41
C SER A 565 25.48 11.81 12.07
N GLU A 566 24.22 11.79 11.67
CA GLU A 566 23.72 12.41 10.44
C GLU A 566 22.69 13.50 10.80
N PHE A 567 22.95 14.73 10.35
CA PHE A 567 21.96 15.81 10.32
C PHE A 567 21.56 16.10 8.87
N LYS A 568 20.27 16.24 8.63
CA LYS A 568 19.72 16.62 7.32
C LYS A 568 18.72 17.75 7.43
N PHE A 569 18.74 18.62 6.44
CA PHE A 569 17.75 19.66 6.23
C PHE A 569 17.22 19.56 4.80
N ASN A 570 15.89 19.58 4.64
CA ASN A 570 15.21 19.30 3.38
C ASN A 570 14.30 20.46 2.99
N TRP A 571 14.38 20.88 1.73
CA TRP A 571 13.49 21.83 1.09
C TRP A 571 12.70 21.13 -0.03
N HIS A 572 11.44 20.82 0.25
CA HIS A 572 10.51 20.19 -0.69
C HIS A 572 9.92 21.26 -1.62
N VAL A 573 10.69 21.67 -2.62
CA VAL A 573 10.35 22.74 -3.59
C VAL A 573 9.06 22.41 -4.34
N HIS A 574 8.91 21.15 -4.75
CA HIS A 574 7.71 20.60 -5.38
C HIS A 574 7.56 19.14 -4.95
N LYS A 575 6.37 18.53 -5.17
CA LYS A 575 6.21 17.09 -4.92
C LYS A 575 7.18 16.23 -5.76
N GLU A 576 7.65 16.74 -6.90
CA GLU A 576 8.59 16.03 -7.78
C GLU A 576 10.04 16.49 -7.60
N VAL A 577 10.29 17.54 -6.78
CA VAL A 577 11.62 18.15 -6.65
C VAL A 577 11.94 18.44 -5.19
N ASN A 578 13.01 17.84 -4.70
CA ASN A 578 13.52 18.08 -3.34
C ASN A 578 14.99 18.54 -3.40
N LEU A 579 15.35 19.47 -2.53
CA LEU A 579 16.73 19.84 -2.27
C LEU A 579 17.07 19.42 -0.84
N ASN A 580 18.15 18.68 -0.65
CA ASN A 580 18.62 18.25 0.66
C ASN A 580 20.03 18.79 0.91
N SER A 581 20.28 19.24 2.13
CA SER A 581 21.63 19.37 2.67
C SER A 581 21.84 18.35 3.78
N PHE A 582 23.06 17.83 3.88
CA PHE A 582 23.42 16.91 4.95
C PHE A 582 24.79 17.21 5.53
N PHE A 583 24.94 16.84 6.80
CA PHE A 583 26.22 16.71 7.49
C PHE A 583 26.25 15.32 8.12
N ARG A 584 27.35 14.59 7.92
CA ARG A 584 27.61 13.32 8.58
C ARG A 584 28.95 13.38 9.29
N HIS A 585 28.98 12.81 10.47
CA HIS A 585 30.21 12.48 11.17
C HIS A 585 30.25 10.97 11.35
N HIS A 586 31.36 10.36 10.99
CA HIS A 586 31.58 8.93 11.14
C HIS A 586 32.86 8.70 11.92
N GLU A 587 32.81 7.77 12.85
CA GLU A 587 33.96 7.13 13.49
C GLU A 587 33.78 5.63 13.29
N ASN A 588 34.73 4.96 12.67
CA ASN A 588 34.64 3.54 12.35
C ASN A 588 36.06 3.00 12.10
N PHE A 589 36.42 1.84 12.68
CA PHE A 589 37.78 1.31 12.61
C PHE A 589 38.80 2.40 12.97
N ASP A 590 38.70 2.98 14.17
CA ASP A 590 39.57 4.04 14.72
C ASP A 590 39.86 5.28 13.82
N LYS A 591 39.20 5.37 12.66
CA LYS A 591 39.25 6.45 11.68
C LYS A 591 38.00 7.30 11.88
N SER A 592 38.16 8.62 11.78
CA SER A 592 37.03 9.55 11.80
C SER A 592 37.06 10.46 10.58
N TRP A 593 35.89 10.76 10.05
CA TRP A 593 35.74 11.70 8.94
C TRP A 593 34.42 12.43 9.01
N ASN A 594 34.38 13.58 8.35
CA ASN A 594 33.17 14.36 8.19
C ASN A 594 32.76 14.37 6.73
N GLU A 595 31.46 14.36 6.50
CA GLU A 595 30.88 14.52 5.18
C GLU A 595 29.90 15.69 5.22
N TYR A 596 29.95 16.58 4.24
CA TYR A 596 28.89 17.55 4.04
C TYR A 596 28.58 17.66 2.56
N GLY A 597 27.31 17.88 2.24
CA GLY A 597 26.91 17.93 0.84
C GLY A 597 25.53 18.54 0.62
N LEU A 598 25.28 18.82 -0.65
CA LEU A 598 23.99 19.24 -1.18
C LEU A 598 23.57 18.24 -2.26
N SER A 599 22.29 17.87 -2.26
CA SER A 599 21.73 16.94 -3.23
C SER A 599 20.39 17.46 -3.74
N PHE A 600 20.19 17.34 -5.05
CA PHE A 600 18.95 17.60 -5.73
C PHE A 600 18.31 16.26 -6.11
N SER A 601 17.03 16.08 -5.78
CA SER A 601 16.27 14.86 -6.09
C SER A 601 15.07 15.16 -6.98
N LEU A 602 14.89 14.32 -8.00
CA LEU A 602 13.74 14.29 -8.90
C LEU A 602 12.94 12.99 -8.69
N PHE A 603 11.61 13.10 -8.53
CA PHE A 603 10.70 11.95 -8.38
C PHE A 603 9.85 11.73 -9.63
N PHE A 604 9.64 10.47 -10.07
CA PHE A 604 8.87 10.14 -11.29
C PHE A 604 8.29 8.70 -11.39
#